data_AF-A0A6L9Q7J8-F1
#
_entry.id   AF-A0A6L9Q7J8-F1
#
_cell.length_a   1.000
_cell.length_b   1.000
_cell.length_c   1.000
_cell.angle_alpha   90.00
_cell.angle_beta   90.00
_cell.angle_gamma   90.00
#
_symmetry.space_group_name_H-M   'P 1'
#
loop_
_entity.id
_entity.type
_entity.pdbx_description
1 polymer ?
#
loop_
_entity_poly.entity_id
_entity_poly.type
_entity_poly.pdbx_seq_one_letter_code
_entity_poly.pdbx_strand_id
1 'polypeptide(L)'
;TSPRPDVAAKYGWYSEPSPQPPAPGGTAPDRGPADTGHPATDRTGTDRADTDPAETNSASTDRTDQTDTDPADTDRTDQSDADPADADTADGGDTVPGDLPQHLHDVFRDSDGTPAGRSFFGPDETAMRDLARRVPHDPDTFVVDGHGDRDGLLVNGRRLSADDLADLIRNDPNWDGRQVMLLSCRTGEGDFAAQLSQRLGVPVVAPRGLAWSDADGNVYASSGHPDAGGRQRPTWPPDGGWDVHRPDGTVLA
;
A
#
# COMPACT_ATOMS: atom_id res chain seq x y z
N THR A 1 30.51 -10.06 -10.54
CA THR A 1 30.36 -9.04 -9.48
C THR A 1 28.96 -9.16 -8.94
N SER A 2 28.79 -9.77 -7.77
CA SER A 2 27.47 -9.95 -7.15
C SER A 2 26.94 -8.59 -6.67
N PRO A 3 25.69 -8.20 -6.97
CA PRO A 3 25.12 -6.96 -6.44
C PRO A 3 24.83 -7.09 -4.93
N ARG A 4 25.02 -5.99 -4.22
CA ARG A 4 24.95 -5.86 -2.75
C ARG A 4 23.49 -5.87 -2.25
N PRO A 5 23.22 -6.39 -1.03
CA PRO A 5 21.89 -6.40 -0.41
C PRO A 5 21.66 -5.14 0.46
N ASP A 6 21.91 -3.94 -0.05
CA ASP A 6 22.09 -2.76 0.82
C ASP A 6 20.82 -1.97 1.19
N VAL A 7 19.67 -2.22 0.56
CA VAL A 7 18.50 -1.33 0.80
C VAL A 7 17.65 -1.70 2.02
N ALA A 8 17.31 -2.96 2.28
CA ALA A 8 16.63 -3.30 3.55
C ALA A 8 17.57 -3.21 4.77
N ALA A 9 18.89 -3.17 4.53
CA ALA A 9 19.89 -2.80 5.54
C ALA A 9 19.88 -1.27 5.80
N LYS A 10 19.65 -0.45 4.76
CA LYS A 10 19.53 1.01 4.85
C LYS A 10 18.34 1.46 5.71
N TYR A 11 17.22 0.72 5.67
CA TYR A 11 16.07 0.97 6.53
C TYR A 11 16.20 0.32 7.93
N GLY A 12 17.27 -0.43 8.22
CA GLY A 12 17.59 -0.89 9.57
C GLY A 12 16.87 -2.15 10.06
N TRP A 13 16.28 -2.97 9.16
CA TRP A 13 15.37 -4.06 9.56
C TRP A 13 15.83 -5.48 9.21
N TYR A 14 17.07 -5.67 8.75
CA TYR A 14 17.65 -7.02 8.65
C TYR A 14 18.19 -7.49 9.99
N SER A 15 17.66 -8.61 10.49
CA SER A 15 18.47 -9.60 11.20
C SER A 15 18.78 -10.72 10.23
N GLU A 16 20.06 -10.99 9.94
CA GLU A 16 20.43 -12.26 9.32
C GLU A 16 19.86 -13.39 10.20
N PRO A 17 19.28 -14.48 9.64
CA PRO A 17 19.00 -15.65 10.45
C PRO A 17 20.32 -16.09 11.08
N SER A 18 20.40 -16.08 12.41
CA SER A 18 21.54 -16.62 13.14
C SER A 18 21.94 -17.96 12.53
N PRO A 19 23.21 -18.19 12.17
CA PRO A 19 23.63 -19.48 11.66
C PRO A 19 23.19 -20.54 12.66
N GLN A 20 22.29 -21.41 12.21
CA GLN A 20 21.78 -22.51 13.01
C GLN A 20 23.03 -23.29 13.48
N PRO A 21 23.24 -23.49 14.79
CA PRO A 21 24.34 -24.32 15.25
C PRO A 21 24.22 -25.68 14.54
N PRO A 22 25.34 -26.25 14.03
CA PRO A 22 25.28 -27.51 13.31
C PRO A 22 24.55 -28.53 14.17
N ALA A 23 23.52 -29.17 13.61
CA ALA A 23 22.81 -30.24 14.27
C ALA A 23 23.83 -31.27 14.77
N PRO A 24 23.81 -31.66 16.05
CA PRO A 24 24.72 -32.69 16.54
C PRO A 24 24.44 -33.97 15.75
N GLY A 25 25.47 -34.45 15.05
CA GLY A 25 25.42 -35.63 14.19
C GLY A 25 24.86 -36.82 14.94
N GLY A 26 23.70 -37.31 14.48
CA GLY A 26 23.06 -38.52 14.95
C GLY A 26 23.07 -39.57 13.84
N THR A 27 24.09 -40.44 13.88
CA THR A 27 24.20 -41.69 13.15
C THR A 27 22.93 -42.54 13.29
N ALA A 28 22.37 -43.01 12.18
CA ALA A 28 21.46 -44.16 12.17
C ALA A 28 22.23 -45.42 12.62
N PRO A 29 21.54 -46.40 13.25
CA PRO A 29 21.16 -47.56 12.45
C PRO A 29 19.80 -48.21 12.78
N ASP A 30 19.14 -48.66 11.71
CA ASP A 30 18.48 -49.96 11.41
C ASP A 30 17.77 -50.84 12.49
N ARG A 31 16.60 -51.37 12.05
CA ARG A 31 15.78 -52.56 12.46
C ARG A 31 14.80 -52.50 13.66
N GLY A 32 13.50 -52.72 13.35
CA GLY A 32 12.39 -53.04 14.29
C GLY A 32 12.37 -54.51 14.76
N PRO A 33 11.22 -55.15 15.12
CA PRO A 33 9.80 -54.72 15.15
C PRO A 33 9.03 -55.09 16.47
N ALA A 34 7.68 -55.04 16.42
CA ALA A 34 6.62 -55.55 17.35
C ALA A 34 5.93 -54.47 18.22
N ASP A 35 4.64 -54.53 18.60
CA ASP A 35 3.40 -55.22 18.20
C ASP A 35 2.28 -54.67 19.13
N THR A 36 1.02 -54.76 18.71
CA THR A 36 -0.26 -54.69 19.46
C THR A 36 -0.79 -53.38 20.09
N GLY A 37 -2.05 -53.05 19.76
CA GLY A 37 -2.97 -52.37 20.69
C GLY A 37 -3.99 -51.37 20.11
N HIS A 38 -5.10 -51.85 19.53
CA HIS A 38 -6.41 -51.15 19.47
C HIS A 38 -7.28 -51.61 20.67
N PRO A 39 -8.50 -51.08 20.96
CA PRO A 39 -9.18 -49.81 20.62
C PRO A 39 -9.89 -49.17 21.85
N ALA A 40 -10.68 -48.09 21.67
CA ALA A 40 -12.06 -47.87 22.20
C ALA A 40 -12.45 -46.36 22.25
N THR A 41 -13.49 -45.94 21.50
CA THR A 41 -14.82 -45.41 21.96
C THR A 41 -14.79 -44.08 22.74
N ASP A 42 -15.70 -43.11 22.65
CA ASP A 42 -16.94 -42.80 21.94
C ASP A 42 -17.44 -41.48 22.59
N ARG A 43 -18.41 -40.78 21.97
CA ARG A 43 -19.30 -39.72 22.51
C ARG A 43 -18.77 -38.27 22.60
N THR A 44 -19.55 -37.20 22.45
CA THR A 44 -20.89 -36.85 21.88
C THR A 44 -21.03 -35.32 22.09
N GLY A 45 -21.83 -34.64 21.27
CA GLY A 45 -22.47 -33.34 21.57
C GLY A 45 -22.07 -32.25 20.57
N THR A 46 -22.81 -31.98 19.49
CA THR A 46 -24.12 -31.30 19.33
C THR A 46 -24.18 -29.83 19.77
N ASP A 47 -24.70 -29.03 18.82
CA ASP A 47 -25.43 -27.76 18.96
C ASP A 47 -24.65 -26.45 19.07
N ARG A 48 -24.55 -25.73 17.94
CA ARG A 48 -25.49 -24.63 17.57
C ARG A 48 -24.99 -23.89 16.33
N ALA A 49 -25.68 -24.10 15.21
CA ALA A 49 -25.78 -23.15 14.12
C ALA A 49 -27.16 -22.50 14.25
N ASP A 50 -27.23 -21.17 14.16
CA ASP A 50 -28.34 -20.40 13.58
C ASP A 50 -28.03 -18.91 13.79
N THR A 51 -27.50 -18.29 12.73
CA THR A 51 -27.49 -16.84 12.54
C THR A 51 -28.27 -16.56 11.27
N ASP A 52 -29.47 -16.01 11.42
CA ASP A 52 -30.24 -15.38 10.36
C ASP A 52 -29.86 -13.88 10.31
N PRO A 53 -29.50 -13.32 9.14
CA PRO A 53 -29.44 -11.88 8.93
C PRO A 53 -30.78 -11.38 8.36
N ALA A 54 -31.34 -10.34 8.98
CA ALA A 54 -32.47 -9.60 8.43
C ALA A 54 -31.98 -8.58 7.39
N GLU A 55 -32.47 -8.68 6.16
CA GLU A 55 -32.39 -7.64 5.14
C GLU A 55 -33.79 -7.13 4.73
N THR A 56 -33.80 -5.87 4.27
CA THR A 56 -34.78 -5.19 3.39
C THR A 56 -36.10 -4.71 4.03
N ASN A 57 -36.75 -3.59 3.66
CA ASN A 57 -36.47 -2.43 2.80
C ASN A 57 -37.60 -1.38 2.98
N SER A 58 -37.33 -0.15 2.52
CA SER A 58 -38.27 0.80 1.88
C SER A 58 -39.31 1.61 2.68
N ALA A 59 -38.97 2.90 2.86
CA ALA A 59 -39.52 4.09 2.17
C ALA A 59 -41.03 4.47 2.15
N SER A 60 -41.21 5.80 2.16
CA SER A 60 -42.35 6.66 1.70
C SER A 60 -43.49 6.88 2.72
N THR A 61 -44.10 8.05 2.93
CA THR A 61 -44.23 9.39 2.28
C THR A 61 -45.10 10.21 3.29
N ASP A 62 -45.11 11.54 3.43
CA ASP A 62 -45.66 12.59 2.54
C ASP A 62 -45.88 13.87 3.41
N ARG A 63 -45.96 15.04 2.76
CA ARG A 63 -46.64 16.32 3.12
C ARG A 63 -45.84 17.45 3.77
N THR A 64 -45.37 18.45 2.97
CA THR A 64 -46.04 19.70 2.46
C THR A 64 -45.85 20.86 3.43
N ASP A 65 -45.60 22.13 3.09
CA ASP A 65 -45.60 22.93 1.84
C ASP A 65 -45.11 24.37 2.22
N GLN A 66 -44.80 25.18 1.19
CA GLN A 66 -44.74 26.67 1.11
C GLN A 66 -43.35 27.33 1.14
N THR A 67 -42.75 27.74 0.00
CA THR A 67 -43.07 28.85 -0.97
C THR A 67 -42.79 30.24 -0.36
N ASP A 68 -42.20 31.27 -0.98
CA ASP A 68 -41.72 31.68 -2.32
C ASP A 68 -40.55 32.69 -2.06
N THR A 69 -39.61 33.07 -2.92
CA THR A 69 -39.75 33.96 -4.10
C THR A 69 -38.33 34.32 -4.59
N ASP A 70 -38.10 34.27 -5.90
CA ASP A 70 -37.08 35.05 -6.67
C ASP A 70 -37.77 36.36 -7.16
N PRO A 71 -37.18 37.38 -7.84
CA PRO A 71 -35.85 37.46 -8.50
C PRO A 71 -35.12 38.83 -8.48
N ALA A 72 -33.90 38.86 -9.07
CA ALA A 72 -33.47 39.79 -10.14
C ALA A 72 -32.04 40.38 -10.03
N ASP A 73 -31.25 40.08 -11.08
CA ASP A 73 -30.31 40.91 -11.87
C ASP A 73 -29.45 42.02 -11.22
N THR A 74 -28.14 41.98 -11.51
CA THR A 74 -27.47 43.09 -12.20
C THR A 74 -26.20 42.64 -12.94
N ASP A 75 -26.20 42.92 -14.24
CA ASP A 75 -25.11 42.97 -15.21
C ASP A 75 -24.00 43.99 -14.84
N ARG A 76 -22.73 43.67 -15.15
CA ARG A 76 -21.72 44.59 -15.75
C ARG A 76 -20.32 43.96 -15.86
N THR A 77 -19.86 43.90 -17.10
CA THR A 77 -18.48 43.77 -17.61
C THR A 77 -17.52 44.85 -17.11
N ASP A 78 -16.23 44.53 -16.87
CA ASP A 78 -15.08 45.28 -17.44
C ASP A 78 -13.75 44.50 -17.33
N GLN A 79 -12.93 44.63 -18.37
CA GLN A 79 -11.58 44.09 -18.52
C GLN A 79 -10.55 45.05 -17.89
N SER A 80 -9.42 44.52 -17.40
CA SER A 80 -8.15 45.26 -17.43
C SER A 80 -6.95 44.33 -17.26
N ASP A 81 -6.17 44.24 -18.33
CA ASP A 81 -4.84 43.63 -18.43
C ASP A 81 -3.79 44.33 -17.54
N ALA A 82 -2.89 43.55 -16.92
CA ALA A 82 -1.49 43.93 -16.68
C ALA A 82 -0.61 42.70 -16.35
N ASP A 83 0.50 42.63 -17.10
CA ASP A 83 1.59 41.64 -17.30
C ASP A 83 2.37 41.10 -16.06
N PRO A 84 3.23 40.07 -16.25
CA PRO A 84 3.61 39.06 -15.26
C PRO A 84 4.90 39.40 -14.49
N ALA A 85 5.01 38.84 -13.29
CA ALA A 85 6.27 38.76 -12.56
C ALA A 85 6.43 37.36 -11.97
N ASP A 86 7.46 36.68 -12.46
CA ASP A 86 8.11 35.47 -12.00
C ASP A 86 7.71 34.94 -10.61
N ALA A 87 7.01 33.81 -10.63
CA ALA A 87 7.10 32.80 -9.58
C ALA A 87 7.03 31.43 -10.27
N ASP A 88 8.18 30.96 -10.78
CA ASP A 88 8.43 29.55 -11.08
C ASP A 88 8.38 28.75 -9.78
N THR A 89 7.16 28.53 -9.27
CA THR A 89 6.86 27.38 -8.42
C THR A 89 6.33 26.35 -9.37
N ALA A 90 7.10 25.30 -9.63
CA ALA A 90 6.76 24.25 -10.57
C ALA A 90 5.40 23.63 -10.22
N ASP A 91 4.37 24.14 -10.87
CA ASP A 91 3.04 23.55 -11.00
C ASP A 91 3.12 22.39 -12.00
N GLY A 92 3.92 21.39 -11.65
CA GLY A 92 4.21 20.23 -12.49
C GLY A 92 3.28 19.04 -12.24
N GLY A 93 2.23 19.22 -11.42
CA GLY A 93 1.38 18.13 -10.94
C GLY A 93 0.16 17.82 -11.80
N ASP A 94 -0.33 18.79 -12.58
CA ASP A 94 -1.68 18.71 -13.16
C ASP A 94 -1.73 18.11 -14.58
N THR A 95 -0.59 18.04 -15.27
CA THR A 95 -0.57 17.52 -16.64
C THR A 95 -0.41 16.01 -16.62
N VAL A 96 -1.49 15.30 -16.94
CA VAL A 96 -1.45 13.84 -17.12
C VAL A 96 -0.48 13.47 -18.25
N PRO A 97 0.46 12.53 -18.01
CA PRO A 97 1.37 12.06 -19.04
C PRO A 97 0.63 11.52 -20.27
N GLY A 98 1.08 11.91 -21.47
CA GLY A 98 0.40 11.58 -22.72
C GLY A 98 0.34 10.08 -23.02
N ASP A 99 1.33 9.31 -22.56
CA ASP A 99 1.42 7.86 -22.76
C ASP A 99 0.70 7.05 -21.66
N LEU A 100 0.12 7.72 -20.65
CA LEU A 100 -0.65 7.04 -19.62
C LEU A 100 -2.01 6.58 -20.20
N PRO A 101 -2.41 5.31 -19.98
CA PRO A 101 -3.73 4.83 -20.37
C PRO A 101 -4.87 5.69 -19.80
N GLN A 102 -5.89 5.96 -20.61
CA GLN A 102 -7.00 6.88 -20.25
C GLN A 102 -7.69 6.50 -18.94
N HIS A 103 -7.86 5.21 -18.66
CA HIS A 103 -8.52 4.74 -17.44
C HIS A 103 -7.70 4.96 -16.15
N LEU A 104 -6.47 5.47 -16.27
CA LEU A 104 -5.59 5.83 -15.16
C LEU A 104 -5.42 7.34 -15.02
N HIS A 105 -6.00 8.14 -15.92
CA HIS A 105 -5.85 9.60 -15.89
C HIS A 105 -6.39 10.20 -14.60
N ASP A 106 -7.57 9.78 -14.15
CA ASP A 106 -8.16 10.29 -12.91
C ASP A 106 -7.36 9.85 -11.69
N VAL A 107 -6.87 8.61 -11.68
CA VAL A 107 -5.98 8.10 -10.63
C VAL A 107 -4.70 8.94 -10.53
N PHE A 108 -4.14 9.35 -11.67
CA PHE A 108 -2.95 10.20 -11.70
C PHE A 108 -3.26 11.63 -11.23
N ARG A 109 -4.34 12.24 -11.72
CA ARG A 109 -4.75 13.60 -11.27
C ARG A 109 -5.05 13.65 -9.78
N ASP A 110 -5.72 12.62 -9.28
CA ASP A 110 -6.07 12.49 -7.87
C ASP A 110 -4.88 12.01 -7.03
N SER A 111 -3.70 11.77 -7.58
CA SER A 111 -2.52 11.38 -6.80
C SER A 111 -1.74 12.61 -6.31
N ASP A 112 -0.61 12.39 -5.63
CA ASP A 112 0.28 13.46 -5.17
C ASP A 112 1.73 13.12 -5.49
N GLY A 113 2.44 13.98 -6.21
CA GLY A 113 3.90 13.86 -6.30
C GLY A 113 4.52 14.17 -4.94
N THR A 114 5.42 13.31 -4.44
CA THR A 114 6.15 13.51 -3.18
C THR A 114 7.66 13.56 -3.43
N PRO A 115 8.47 14.07 -2.49
CA PRO A 115 9.92 14.02 -2.62
C PRO A 115 10.46 12.60 -2.86
N ALA A 116 9.85 11.59 -2.22
CA ALA A 116 10.27 10.19 -2.34
C ALA A 116 9.66 9.45 -3.54
N GLY A 117 8.58 9.95 -4.14
CA GLY A 117 7.91 9.31 -5.27
C GLY A 117 6.50 9.85 -5.50
N ARG A 118 5.49 9.00 -5.32
CA ARG A 118 4.07 9.35 -5.49
C ARG A 118 3.17 8.72 -4.44
N SER A 119 2.22 9.50 -3.95
CA SER A 119 1.15 9.05 -3.05
C SER A 119 -0.18 8.90 -3.80
N PHE A 120 -0.94 7.86 -3.48
CA PHE A 120 -2.25 7.55 -4.01
C PHE A 120 -3.36 7.61 -2.95
N PHE A 121 -3.13 8.32 -1.84
CA PHE A 121 -4.22 8.69 -0.92
C PHE A 121 -5.17 9.66 -1.61
N GLY A 122 -6.47 9.60 -1.31
CA GLY A 122 -7.47 10.50 -1.87
C GLY A 122 -7.20 11.98 -1.53
N PRO A 123 -7.74 12.94 -2.30
CA PRO A 123 -7.54 14.37 -2.03
C PRO A 123 -8.12 14.83 -0.68
N ASP A 124 -9.09 14.10 -0.15
CA ASP A 124 -9.69 14.30 1.18
C ASP A 124 -8.85 13.72 2.33
N GLU A 125 -7.87 12.87 2.02
CA GLU A 125 -6.99 12.19 3.00
C GLU A 125 -5.75 13.02 3.36
N THR A 126 -5.98 14.30 3.67
CA THR A 126 -4.93 15.31 3.92
C THR A 126 -3.84 14.86 4.89
N ALA A 127 -4.21 14.23 6.01
CA ALA A 127 -3.25 13.76 7.01
C ALA A 127 -2.30 12.66 6.47
N MET A 128 -2.78 11.77 5.60
CA MET A 128 -1.96 10.71 5.00
C MET A 128 -1.04 11.28 3.92
N ARG A 129 -1.53 12.22 3.11
CA ARG A 129 -0.70 12.95 2.14
C ARG A 129 0.42 13.75 2.83
N ASP A 130 0.11 14.39 3.94
CA ASP A 130 1.10 15.12 4.73
C ASP A 130 2.20 14.22 5.31
N LEU A 131 1.87 12.96 5.63
CA LEU A 131 2.87 11.96 6.02
C LEU A 131 3.69 11.49 4.81
N ALA A 132 3.04 11.21 3.67
CA ALA A 132 3.71 10.78 2.44
C ALA A 132 4.76 11.81 1.95
N ARG A 133 4.45 13.11 2.09
CA ARG A 133 5.38 14.21 1.74
C ARG A 133 6.60 14.33 2.64
N ARG A 134 6.57 13.75 3.85
CA ARG A 134 7.68 13.79 4.80
C ARG A 134 8.73 12.73 4.54
N VAL A 135 8.37 11.66 3.82
CA VAL A 135 9.33 10.65 3.41
C VAL A 135 10.38 11.31 2.52
N PRO A 136 11.67 11.28 2.90
CA PRO A 136 12.71 11.99 2.18
C PRO A 136 12.98 11.35 0.81
N HIS A 137 13.42 12.16 -0.14
CA HIS A 137 13.92 11.67 -1.42
C HIS A 137 15.08 10.69 -1.22
N ASP A 138 15.04 9.59 -1.96
CA ASP A 138 16.11 8.61 -2.04
C ASP A 138 16.54 8.43 -3.51
N PRO A 139 17.84 8.61 -3.84
CA PRO A 139 18.31 8.53 -5.23
C PRO A 139 18.22 7.11 -5.82
N ASP A 140 18.07 6.08 -4.98
CA ASP A 140 17.99 4.69 -5.43
C ASP A 140 16.55 4.15 -5.36
N THR A 141 15.66 4.79 -4.59
CA THR A 141 14.30 4.29 -4.30
C THR A 141 13.21 5.28 -4.67
N PHE A 142 12.22 4.82 -5.42
CA PHE A 142 10.94 5.49 -5.64
C PHE A 142 9.86 4.90 -4.74
N VAL A 143 9.22 5.74 -3.93
CA VAL A 143 8.20 5.33 -2.97
C VAL A 143 6.82 5.48 -3.58
N VAL A 144 6.06 4.40 -3.53
CA VAL A 144 4.62 4.38 -3.81
C VAL A 144 3.90 4.25 -2.49
N ASP A 145 3.19 5.29 -2.10
CA ASP A 145 2.47 5.36 -0.82
C ASP A 145 0.96 5.33 -1.05
N GLY A 146 0.21 4.57 -0.26
CA GLY A 146 -1.24 4.47 -0.41
C GLY A 146 -1.85 3.28 0.32
N HIS A 147 -3.17 3.26 0.39
CA HIS A 147 -3.90 2.10 0.91
C HIS A 147 -3.66 0.86 0.06
N GLY A 148 -3.67 -0.30 0.71
CA GLY A 148 -3.54 -1.56 0.01
C GLY A 148 -3.73 -2.76 0.92
N ASP A 149 -3.64 -3.92 0.29
CA ASP A 149 -3.61 -5.22 0.93
C ASP A 149 -2.78 -6.21 0.08
N ARG A 150 -2.89 -7.51 0.36
CA ARG A 150 -2.19 -8.58 -0.35
C ARG A 150 -2.40 -8.61 -1.87
N ASP A 151 -3.50 -8.04 -2.36
CA ASP A 151 -3.86 -8.09 -3.77
C ASP A 151 -3.55 -6.77 -4.50
N GLY A 152 -2.99 -5.77 -3.83
CA GLY A 152 -2.48 -4.53 -4.43
C GLY A 152 -2.98 -3.25 -3.76
N LEU A 153 -2.76 -2.12 -4.46
CA LEU A 153 -3.18 -0.79 -4.01
C LEU A 153 -4.69 -0.58 -4.19
N LEU A 154 -5.27 0.17 -3.26
CA LEU A 154 -6.67 0.62 -3.28
C LEU A 154 -6.69 2.14 -3.40
N VAL A 155 -7.23 2.66 -4.51
CA VAL A 155 -7.31 4.09 -4.79
C VAL A 155 -8.77 4.42 -5.13
N ASN A 156 -9.38 5.34 -4.37
CA ASN A 156 -10.78 5.74 -4.56
C ASN A 156 -11.76 4.54 -4.65
N GLY A 157 -11.54 3.50 -3.84
CA GLY A 157 -12.34 2.27 -3.83
C GLY A 157 -12.08 1.30 -4.99
N ARG A 158 -11.20 1.65 -5.93
CA ARG A 158 -10.74 0.78 -7.02
C ARG A 158 -9.44 0.09 -6.62
N ARG A 159 -9.37 -1.22 -6.85
CA ARG A 159 -8.12 -1.95 -6.81
C ARG A 159 -7.32 -1.73 -8.08
N LEU A 160 -6.07 -1.31 -7.94
CA LEU A 160 -5.13 -1.24 -9.06
C LEU A 160 -4.48 -2.61 -9.27
N SER A 161 -4.42 -3.04 -10.53
CA SER A 161 -3.62 -4.20 -10.92
C SER A 161 -2.12 -3.86 -10.91
N ALA A 162 -1.26 -4.88 -10.94
CA ALA A 162 0.18 -4.66 -11.08
C ALA A 162 0.53 -3.99 -12.43
N ASP A 163 -0.27 -4.24 -13.48
CA ASP A 163 -0.14 -3.58 -14.78
C ASP A 163 -0.52 -2.09 -14.68
N ASP A 164 -1.66 -1.77 -14.06
CA ASP A 164 -2.09 -0.38 -13.83
C ASP A 164 -1.04 0.42 -13.05
N LEU A 165 -0.53 -0.15 -11.95
CA LEU A 165 0.48 0.54 -11.14
C LEU A 165 1.81 0.66 -11.89
N ALA A 166 2.21 -0.35 -12.68
CA ALA A 166 3.39 -0.25 -13.51
C ALA A 166 3.28 0.88 -14.55
N ASP A 167 2.10 1.05 -15.16
CA ASP A 167 1.87 2.14 -16.11
C ASP A 167 1.89 3.51 -15.43
N LEU A 168 1.33 3.64 -14.23
CA LEU A 168 1.42 4.88 -13.44
C LEU A 168 2.87 5.23 -13.10
N ILE A 169 3.66 4.25 -12.64
CA ILE A 169 5.06 4.47 -12.25
C ILE A 169 5.94 4.80 -13.46
N ARG A 170 5.82 4.06 -14.57
CA ARG A 170 6.63 4.31 -15.78
C ARG A 170 6.38 5.69 -16.39
N ASN A 171 5.15 6.18 -16.27
CA ASN A 171 4.76 7.49 -16.76
C ASN A 171 4.98 8.61 -15.73
N ASP A 172 5.46 8.29 -14.53
CA ASP A 172 5.81 9.30 -13.54
C ASP A 172 7.12 9.99 -13.94
N PRO A 173 7.13 11.33 -14.12
CA PRO A 173 8.35 12.06 -14.49
C PRO A 173 9.47 11.97 -13.44
N ASN A 174 9.14 11.59 -12.20
CA ASN A 174 10.09 11.45 -11.11
C ASN A 174 10.69 10.03 -11.02
N TRP A 175 10.12 8.96 -11.60
CA TRP A 175 10.54 7.58 -11.27
C TRP A 175 11.94 7.18 -11.71
N ASP A 176 12.41 7.71 -12.85
CA ASP A 176 13.78 7.55 -13.40
C ASP A 176 14.39 6.13 -13.38
N GLY A 177 13.57 5.08 -13.30
CA GLY A 177 14.00 3.68 -13.31
C GLY A 177 14.54 3.17 -11.98
N ARG A 178 14.32 3.89 -10.87
CA ARG A 178 14.68 3.47 -9.51
C ARG A 178 13.96 2.18 -9.10
N GLN A 179 14.50 1.46 -8.11
CA GLN A 179 13.71 0.41 -7.46
C GLN A 179 12.49 1.01 -6.75
N VAL A 180 11.44 0.22 -6.58
CA VAL A 180 10.19 0.69 -5.98
C VAL A 180 10.05 0.17 -4.55
N MET A 181 9.66 1.03 -3.61
CA MET A 181 9.18 0.63 -2.29
C MET A 181 7.68 0.87 -2.19
N LEU A 182 6.93 -0.18 -1.87
CA LEU A 182 5.50 -0.10 -1.62
C LEU A 182 5.28 0.26 -0.15
N LEU A 183 5.06 1.53 0.15
CA LEU A 183 4.54 1.96 1.46
C LEU A 183 3.01 1.73 1.46
N SER A 184 2.62 0.46 1.37
CA SER A 184 1.23 0.04 1.23
C SER A 184 1.01 -1.32 1.87
N CYS A 185 0.06 -1.39 2.80
CA CYS A 185 -0.11 -2.52 3.70
C CYS A 185 -0.20 -3.86 2.96
N ARG A 186 0.53 -4.86 3.45
CA ARG A 186 0.47 -6.28 3.07
C ARG A 186 0.75 -6.60 1.61
N THR A 187 1.25 -5.65 0.82
CA THR A 187 1.50 -5.89 -0.61
C THR A 187 2.60 -6.92 -0.89
N GLY A 188 3.39 -7.32 0.13
CA GLY A 188 4.33 -8.45 0.08
C GLY A 188 3.73 -9.81 0.45
N GLU A 189 2.48 -9.87 0.94
CA GLU A 189 1.82 -11.13 1.36
C GLU A 189 1.16 -11.90 0.20
N GLY A 190 1.21 -11.36 -1.02
CA GLY A 190 0.65 -11.95 -2.23
C GLY A 190 1.58 -11.83 -3.44
N ASP A 191 1.05 -12.12 -4.63
CA ASP A 191 1.83 -12.09 -5.88
C ASP A 191 2.02 -10.67 -6.45
N PHE A 192 1.34 -9.67 -5.88
CA PHE A 192 1.29 -8.31 -6.43
C PHE A 192 2.68 -7.69 -6.60
N ALA A 193 3.51 -7.69 -5.55
CA ALA A 193 4.85 -7.13 -5.59
C ALA A 193 5.77 -7.86 -6.59
N ALA A 194 5.64 -9.19 -6.70
CA ALA A 194 6.38 -9.99 -7.67
C ALA A 194 5.98 -9.65 -9.11
N GLN A 195 4.67 -9.54 -9.38
CA GLN A 195 4.17 -9.15 -10.70
C GLN A 195 4.62 -7.74 -11.06
N LEU A 196 4.52 -6.78 -10.14
CA LEU A 196 4.96 -5.40 -10.36
C LEU A 196 6.46 -5.33 -10.69
N SER A 197 7.28 -6.08 -9.95
CA SER A 197 8.73 -6.19 -10.20
C SER A 197 9.03 -6.72 -11.61
N GLN A 198 8.33 -7.76 -12.04
CA GLN A 198 8.45 -8.30 -13.40
C GLN A 198 8.01 -7.30 -14.47
N ARG A 199 6.94 -6.52 -14.22
CA ARG A 199 6.48 -5.50 -15.17
C ARG A 199 7.50 -4.38 -15.29
N LEU A 200 7.96 -3.83 -14.18
CA LEU A 200 8.87 -2.68 -14.17
C LEU A 200 10.30 -3.04 -14.58
N GLY A 201 10.72 -4.29 -14.39
CA GLY A 201 12.09 -4.72 -14.64
C GLY A 201 13.08 -4.25 -13.56
N VAL A 202 12.58 -3.81 -12.40
CA VAL A 202 13.37 -3.35 -11.24
C VAL A 202 12.93 -4.08 -9.97
N PRO A 203 13.77 -4.14 -8.93
CA PRO A 203 13.34 -4.65 -7.62
C PRO A 203 12.16 -3.88 -7.03
N VAL A 204 11.27 -4.60 -6.35
CA VAL A 204 10.16 -4.06 -5.57
C VAL A 204 10.29 -4.50 -4.12
N VAL A 205 10.35 -3.55 -3.20
CA VAL A 205 10.37 -3.77 -1.75
C VAL A 205 8.94 -3.65 -1.23
N ALA A 206 8.43 -4.68 -0.56
CA ALA A 206 7.04 -4.72 -0.11
C ALA A 206 6.93 -5.23 1.34
N PRO A 207 5.98 -4.72 2.14
CA PRO A 207 5.85 -5.05 3.55
C PRO A 207 5.15 -6.41 3.74
N ARG A 208 5.67 -7.16 4.70
CA ARG A 208 4.95 -8.25 5.38
C ARG A 208 4.20 -7.64 6.56
N GLY A 209 2.88 -7.55 6.47
CA GLY A 209 2.04 -6.85 7.44
C GLY A 209 1.78 -5.39 7.08
N LEU A 210 1.54 -4.55 8.08
CA LEU A 210 1.22 -3.14 7.86
C LEU A 210 2.50 -2.34 7.65
N ALA A 211 2.40 -1.32 6.82
CA ALA A 211 3.47 -0.35 6.62
C ALA A 211 3.05 1.01 7.17
N TRP A 212 4.02 1.73 7.72
CA TRP A 212 3.81 2.94 8.47
C TRP A 212 4.86 3.98 8.08
N SER A 213 4.46 5.25 8.17
CA SER A 213 5.37 6.39 8.22
C SER A 213 5.04 7.27 9.42
N ASP A 214 6.05 7.98 9.93
CA ASP A 214 5.89 8.91 11.05
C ASP A 214 6.12 10.37 10.65
N ALA A 215 5.97 11.28 11.63
CA ALA A 215 6.08 12.72 11.41
C ALA A 215 7.51 13.18 11.05
N ASP A 216 8.52 12.33 11.27
CA ASP A 216 9.91 12.57 10.93
C ASP A 216 10.29 11.97 9.55
N GLY A 217 9.33 11.30 8.88
CA GLY A 217 9.53 10.68 7.58
C GLY A 217 10.17 9.29 7.63
N ASN A 218 10.25 8.68 8.82
CA ASN A 218 10.74 7.30 8.93
C ASN A 218 9.69 6.33 8.39
N VAL A 219 10.14 5.24 7.76
CA VAL A 219 9.28 4.17 7.23
C VAL A 219 9.58 2.86 7.93
N TYR A 220 8.54 2.09 8.28
CA TYR A 220 8.70 0.81 8.97
C TYR A 220 7.51 -0.12 8.74
N ALA A 221 7.75 -1.42 8.89
CA ALA A 221 6.71 -2.43 8.88
C ALA A 221 6.45 -2.91 10.32
N SER A 222 5.20 -2.96 10.73
CA SER A 222 4.82 -3.44 12.06
C SER A 222 3.37 -3.88 12.10
N SER A 223 3.05 -4.83 12.97
CA SER A 223 1.68 -5.12 13.37
C SER A 223 1.00 -3.87 13.95
N GLY A 224 -0.34 -3.88 13.99
CA GLY A 224 -1.13 -2.75 14.46
C GLY A 224 -2.16 -3.18 15.50
N HIS A 225 -2.43 -2.30 16.46
CA HIS A 225 -3.45 -2.48 17.48
C HIS A 225 -4.30 -1.22 17.63
N PRO A 226 -5.61 -1.32 17.88
CA PRO A 226 -6.45 -0.16 18.11
C PRO A 226 -6.09 0.50 19.46
N ASP A 227 -5.99 1.82 19.48
CA ASP A 227 -5.95 2.59 20.72
C ASP A 227 -7.36 2.74 21.34
N ALA A 228 -7.45 3.38 22.50
CA ALA A 228 -8.72 3.59 23.20
C ALA A 228 -9.75 4.38 22.36
N GLY A 229 -9.31 5.15 21.36
CA GLY A 229 -10.15 5.87 20.42
C GLY A 229 -10.44 5.11 19.13
N GLY A 230 -10.04 3.84 19.03
CA GLY A 230 -10.21 3.00 17.85
C GLY A 230 -9.24 3.29 16.70
N ARG A 231 -8.29 4.22 16.88
CA ARG A 231 -7.28 4.49 15.85
C ARG A 231 -6.23 3.40 15.88
N GLN A 232 -5.83 2.91 14.72
CA GLN A 232 -4.75 1.92 14.64
C GLN A 232 -3.42 2.57 15.04
N ARG A 233 -2.65 1.88 15.87
CA ARG A 233 -1.30 2.24 16.29
C ARG A 233 -0.33 1.14 15.93
N PRO A 234 0.88 1.46 15.47
CA PRO A 234 1.91 0.46 15.25
C PRO A 234 2.35 -0.14 16.59
N THR A 235 2.70 -1.41 16.57
CA THR A 235 3.48 -2.02 17.64
C THR A 235 4.88 -1.40 17.69
N TRP A 236 5.40 -1.17 18.89
CA TRP A 236 6.73 -0.59 19.09
C TRP A 236 7.53 -1.37 20.14
N PRO A 237 8.79 -1.80 19.86
CA PRO A 237 9.52 -1.64 18.59
C PRO A 237 8.84 -2.32 17.38
N PRO A 238 9.14 -1.89 16.13
CA PRO A 238 8.56 -2.51 14.94
C PRO A 238 8.87 -4.01 14.88
N ASP A 239 7.85 -4.80 14.57
CA ASP A 239 7.85 -6.27 14.57
C ASP A 239 7.49 -6.87 13.20
N GLY A 240 7.42 -6.03 12.16
CA GLY A 240 7.17 -6.44 10.78
C GLY A 240 8.46 -6.62 9.98
N GLY A 241 8.31 -6.95 8.70
CA GLY A 241 9.44 -7.15 7.79
C GLY A 241 9.13 -6.65 6.39
N TRP A 242 10.16 -6.62 5.55
CA TRP A 242 10.07 -6.23 4.15
C TRP A 242 10.68 -7.33 3.29
N ASP A 243 10.02 -7.63 2.17
CA ASP A 243 10.53 -8.57 1.17
C ASP A 243 10.95 -7.79 -0.07
N VAL A 244 12.06 -8.20 -0.69
CA VAL A 244 12.56 -7.67 -1.96
C VAL A 244 12.26 -8.67 -3.06
N HIS A 245 11.32 -8.32 -3.93
CA HIS A 245 10.93 -9.10 -5.10
C HIS A 245 11.74 -8.63 -6.31
N ARG A 246 12.44 -9.56 -6.96
CA ARG A 246 13.24 -9.27 -8.17
C ARG A 246 12.52 -9.66 -9.47
N PRO A 247 12.87 -9.04 -10.59
CA PRO A 247 12.26 -9.35 -11.89
C PRO A 247 12.49 -10.79 -12.35
N ASP A 248 13.53 -11.46 -11.85
CA ASP A 248 13.84 -12.86 -12.14
C ASP A 248 13.00 -13.87 -11.31
N GLY A 249 12.11 -13.37 -10.44
CA GLY A 249 11.29 -14.18 -9.55
C GLY A 249 11.92 -14.50 -8.20
N THR A 250 13.16 -14.06 -7.94
CA THR A 250 13.80 -14.24 -6.62
C THR A 250 13.16 -13.31 -5.59
N VAL A 251 12.93 -13.83 -4.38
CA VAL A 251 12.48 -13.06 -3.21
C VAL A 251 13.57 -13.12 -2.13
N LEU A 252 13.91 -11.96 -1.56
CA LEU A 252 14.76 -11.86 -0.36
C LEU A 252 13.93 -11.32 0.80
N ALA A 253 13.92 -12.02 1.94
CA ALA A 253 13.23 -11.63 3.17
C ALA A 253 14.17 -11.09 4.23
#